data_AF-A0A662JTY2-F1
#
_entry.id   AF-A0A662JTY2-F1
#
_cell.length_a   1.000
_cell.length_b   1.000
_cell.length_c   1.000
_cell.angle_alpha   90.00
_cell.angle_beta   90.00
_cell.angle_gamma   90.00
#
_symmetry.space_group_name_H-M   'P 1'
#
loop_
_entity.id
_entity.type
_entity.pdbx_description
1 polymer ?
#
loop_
_entity_poly.entity_id
_entity_poly.type
_entity_poly.pdbx_seq_one_letter_code
_entity_poly.pdbx_strand_id
1 'polypeptide(L)'
;GEENEDGWFVLPTTNHGCIVTGYTESYGAGESDVWLIKIDENGNEQWNKTYGGKGWDEGLSMETTNDGGYIITGSTTSYGAGESDVWLIKIDENGNEQWNKTYGGKSDDEGRSVVKTYDGGYALAGGTSSYGNGGEDFWLVKVDENGEEEWNSTFGSENEEYCNQIIQTSDNGFLLAGH
;
A
#
# COMPACT_ATOMS: atom_id res chain seq x y z
N GLY A 1 -22.08 8.94 -13.91
CA GLY A 1 -21.66 7.60 -14.35
C GLY A 1 -22.14 6.64 -13.29
N GLU A 2 -21.90 5.35 -13.47
CA GLU A 2 -21.85 4.45 -12.32
C GLU A 2 -20.50 4.71 -11.67
N GLU A 3 -20.50 5.19 -10.44
CA GLU A 3 -19.30 5.35 -9.61
C GLU A 3 -18.99 3.99 -8.97
N ASN A 4 -17.72 3.59 -8.93
CA ASN A 4 -17.31 2.27 -8.46
C ASN A 4 -16.68 2.30 -7.05
N GLU A 5 -16.86 1.19 -6.33
CA GLU A 5 -16.13 0.86 -5.11
C GLU A 5 -15.68 -0.59 -5.17
N ASP A 6 -14.37 -0.82 -5.03
CA ASP A 6 -13.81 -2.17 -4.95
C ASP A 6 -12.97 -2.33 -3.68
N GLY A 7 -13.14 -3.49 -3.02
CA GLY A 7 -12.33 -3.90 -1.87
C GLY A 7 -11.27 -4.92 -2.29
N TRP A 8 -10.01 -4.62 -2.00
CA TRP A 8 -8.86 -5.42 -2.46
C TRP A 8 -8.27 -6.32 -1.37
N PHE A 9 -8.31 -5.88 -0.11
CA PHE A 9 -7.67 -6.61 0.98
C PHE A 9 -8.44 -6.48 2.30
N VAL A 10 -8.44 -7.57 3.09
CA VAL A 10 -9.10 -7.65 4.39
C VAL A 10 -8.10 -8.07 5.45
N LEU A 11 -7.97 -7.28 6.51
CA LEU A 11 -7.13 -7.56 7.66
C LEU A 11 -7.99 -7.82 8.91
N PRO A 12 -7.90 -9.01 9.53
CA PRO A 12 -8.51 -9.26 10.83
C PRO A 12 -7.90 -8.36 11.92
N THR A 13 -8.74 -7.84 12.80
CA THR A 13 -8.31 -7.06 13.97
C THR A 13 -8.20 -7.94 15.21
N THR A 14 -7.47 -7.48 16.22
CA THR A 14 -7.32 -8.19 17.50
C THR A 14 -8.63 -8.37 18.28
N ASN A 15 -9.68 -7.63 17.92
CA ASN A 15 -10.99 -7.65 18.58
C ASN A 15 -12.05 -8.39 17.75
N HIS A 16 -11.62 -9.35 16.91
CA HIS A 16 -12.48 -10.18 16.05
C HIS A 16 -13.33 -9.44 15.01
N GLY A 17 -13.12 -8.13 14.82
CA GLY A 17 -13.58 -7.38 13.64
C GLY A 17 -12.58 -7.45 12.49
N CYS A 18 -12.83 -6.74 11.40
CA CYS A 18 -11.87 -6.60 10.30
C CYS A 18 -11.79 -5.15 9.80
N ILE A 19 -10.73 -4.87 9.05
CA ILE A 19 -10.58 -3.66 8.26
C ILE A 19 -10.39 -4.04 6.79
N VAL A 20 -11.09 -3.36 5.90
CA VAL A 20 -11.04 -3.55 4.45
C VAL A 20 -10.38 -2.33 3.83
N THR A 21 -9.50 -2.54 2.85
CA THR A 21 -8.94 -1.48 2.00
C THR A 21 -9.34 -1.68 0.55
N GLY A 22 -9.43 -0.59 -0.19
CA GLY A 22 -9.89 -0.54 -1.56
C GLY A 22 -9.79 0.88 -2.13
N TYR A 23 -10.65 1.19 -3.09
CA TYR A 23 -10.89 2.55 -3.54
C TYR A 23 -12.38 2.89 -3.59
N THR A 24 -12.70 4.18 -3.65
CA THR A 24 -14.04 4.69 -3.94
C THR A 24 -13.97 5.88 -4.88
N GLU A 25 -14.86 5.92 -5.87
CA GLU A 25 -15.06 7.09 -6.74
C GLU A 25 -16.18 8.01 -6.22
N SER A 26 -16.99 7.53 -5.27
CA SER A 26 -18.16 8.25 -4.73
C SER A 26 -17.84 9.20 -3.59
N TYR A 27 -16.72 9.00 -2.89
CA TYR A 27 -16.39 9.73 -1.67
C TYR A 27 -14.94 10.19 -1.65
N GLY A 28 -14.71 11.42 -1.19
CA GLY A 28 -13.37 11.98 -1.01
C GLY A 28 -13.06 13.08 -2.02
N ALA A 29 -11.81 13.16 -2.45
CA ALA A 29 -11.30 14.23 -3.30
C ALA A 29 -10.75 13.67 -4.62
N GLY A 30 -11.39 14.06 -5.72
CA GLY A 30 -10.86 13.76 -7.05
C GLY A 30 -11.59 12.63 -7.74
N GLU A 31 -10.80 11.75 -8.38
CA GLU A 31 -11.30 10.69 -9.26
C GLU A 31 -11.50 9.39 -8.49
N SER A 32 -10.56 8.99 -7.64
CA SER A 32 -10.76 7.94 -6.64
C SER A 32 -9.89 8.17 -5.40
N ASP A 33 -10.35 7.71 -4.25
CA ASP A 33 -9.60 7.75 -2.99
C ASP A 33 -9.44 6.35 -2.39
N VAL A 34 -8.32 6.12 -1.68
CA VAL A 34 -8.15 4.95 -0.82
C VAL A 34 -9.30 4.90 0.17
N TRP A 35 -10.06 3.81 0.19
CA TRP A 35 -11.20 3.66 1.08
C TRP A 35 -10.95 2.58 2.13
N LEU A 36 -11.02 2.97 3.40
CA LEU A 36 -10.88 2.08 4.54
C LEU A 36 -12.18 1.99 5.33
N ILE A 37 -12.61 0.76 5.63
CA ILE A 37 -13.78 0.49 6.49
C ILE A 37 -13.35 -0.45 7.60
N LYS A 38 -13.55 -0.04 8.85
CA LYS A 38 -13.37 -0.92 10.02
C LYS A 38 -14.73 -1.30 10.58
N ILE A 39 -14.93 -2.60 10.77
CA ILE A 39 -16.15 -3.17 11.34
C ILE A 39 -15.82 -3.98 12.60
N ASP A 40 -16.76 -4.06 13.53
CA ASP A 40 -16.66 -4.95 14.70
C ASP A 40 -16.99 -6.41 14.36
N GLU A 41 -16.88 -7.29 15.35
CA GLU A 41 -17.19 -8.72 15.22
C GLU A 41 -18.66 -9.03 14.85
N ASN A 42 -19.56 -8.07 15.04
CA ASN A 42 -20.97 -8.18 14.70
C ASN A 42 -21.28 -7.58 13.32
N GLY A 43 -20.27 -7.06 12.62
CA GLY A 43 -20.42 -6.38 11.33
C GLY A 43 -20.92 -4.94 11.44
N ASN A 44 -20.87 -4.32 12.63
CA ASN A 44 -21.20 -2.90 12.75
C ASN A 44 -19.99 -2.04 12.38
N GLU A 45 -20.22 -1.01 11.57
CA GLU A 45 -19.21 -0.01 11.26
C GLU A 45 -18.71 0.69 12.53
N GLN A 46 -17.39 0.70 12.71
CA GLN A 46 -16.71 1.49 13.73
C GLN A 46 -16.30 2.85 13.15
N TRP A 47 -15.74 2.83 11.94
CA TRP A 47 -15.45 4.01 11.15
C TRP A 47 -15.26 3.64 9.67
N ASN A 48 -15.45 4.62 8.81
CA ASN A 48 -15.01 4.60 7.42
C ASN A 48 -14.23 5.89 7.13
N LYS A 49 -13.17 5.79 6.32
CA LYS A 49 -12.25 6.89 6.02
C LYS A 49 -11.78 6.82 4.57
N THR A 50 -11.58 7.98 3.97
CA THR A 50 -10.96 8.12 2.65
C THR A 50 -9.64 8.87 2.76
N TYR A 51 -8.67 8.50 1.90
CA TYR A 51 -7.37 9.14 1.79
C TYR A 51 -7.05 9.29 0.29
N GLY A 52 -6.80 10.51 -0.16
CA GLY A 52 -6.49 10.79 -1.55
C GLY A 52 -6.55 12.29 -1.86
N GLY A 53 -6.36 12.62 -3.14
CA GLY A 53 -6.06 13.98 -3.60
C GLY A 53 -6.97 14.51 -4.69
N LYS A 54 -6.54 14.44 -5.95
CA LYS A 54 -7.33 14.93 -7.10
C LYS A 54 -7.39 13.91 -8.22
N GLY A 55 -6.43 12.99 -8.28
CA GLY A 55 -6.39 11.92 -9.25
C GLY A 55 -7.01 10.65 -8.71
N TRP A 56 -6.49 9.54 -9.20
CA TRP A 56 -6.74 8.17 -8.75
C TRP A 56 -5.79 7.80 -7.62
N ASP A 57 -6.37 7.35 -6.52
CA ASP A 57 -5.68 6.79 -5.37
C ASP A 57 -6.38 5.49 -4.94
N GLU A 58 -5.62 4.44 -4.64
CA GLU A 58 -6.15 3.14 -4.21
C GLU A 58 -5.24 2.43 -3.21
N GLY A 59 -5.84 1.65 -2.30
CA GLY A 59 -5.12 0.86 -1.31
C GLY A 59 -5.26 -0.63 -1.57
N LEU A 60 -4.14 -1.31 -1.84
CA LEU A 60 -4.10 -2.70 -2.29
C LEU A 60 -3.71 -3.69 -1.20
N SER A 61 -2.93 -3.27 -0.21
CA SER A 61 -2.49 -4.14 0.88
C SER A 61 -2.32 -3.36 2.18
N MET A 62 -2.44 -4.07 3.31
CA MET A 62 -2.41 -3.46 4.63
C MET A 62 -1.87 -4.42 5.68
N GLU A 63 -1.20 -3.88 6.70
CA GLU A 63 -0.72 -4.61 7.87
C GLU A 63 -0.92 -3.79 9.16
N THR A 64 -0.99 -4.44 10.30
CA THR A 64 -0.99 -3.80 11.63
C THR A 64 0.36 -3.15 11.92
N THR A 65 0.42 -2.09 12.72
CA THR A 65 1.70 -1.49 13.16
C THR A 65 2.03 -1.86 14.61
N ASN A 66 3.27 -1.63 15.05
CA ASN A 66 3.71 -1.98 16.42
C ASN A 66 3.03 -1.14 17.51
N ASP A 67 2.59 0.06 17.17
CA ASP A 67 1.82 0.99 18.01
C ASP A 67 0.29 0.77 17.91
N GLY A 68 -0.17 -0.30 17.26
CA GLY A 68 -1.59 -0.68 17.20
C GLY A 68 -2.41 -0.01 16.10
N GLY A 69 -1.77 0.80 15.24
CA GLY A 69 -2.36 1.35 14.02
C GLY A 69 -2.27 0.40 12.82
N TYR A 70 -2.31 0.99 11.63
CA TYR A 70 -2.26 0.28 10.36
C TYR A 70 -1.31 0.96 9.37
N ILE A 71 -0.69 0.17 8.51
CA ILE A 71 0.13 0.60 7.38
C ILE A 71 -0.52 0.09 6.10
N ILE A 72 -0.74 0.97 5.13
CA ILE A 72 -1.44 0.67 3.88
C ILE A 72 -0.50 1.00 2.73
N THR A 73 -0.42 0.12 1.73
CA THR A 73 0.26 0.39 0.47
C THR A 73 -0.70 0.30 -0.72
N GLY A 74 -0.41 1.07 -1.76
CA GLY A 74 -1.11 1.02 -3.04
C GLY A 74 -0.43 1.94 -4.06
N SER A 75 -1.24 2.62 -4.87
CA SER A 75 -0.80 3.56 -5.90
C SER A 75 -1.47 4.93 -5.70
N THR A 76 -0.80 5.98 -6.16
CA THR A 76 -1.32 7.34 -6.18
C THR A 76 -0.89 8.07 -7.45
N THR A 77 -1.85 8.71 -8.11
CA THR A 77 -1.61 9.69 -9.19
C THR A 77 -1.79 11.14 -8.67
N SER A 78 -2.23 11.28 -7.41
CA SER A 78 -2.41 12.57 -6.74
C SER A 78 -1.11 13.15 -6.19
N TYR A 79 -0.14 12.30 -5.85
CA TYR A 79 1.10 12.66 -5.18
C TYR A 79 2.31 11.99 -5.84
N GLY A 80 3.50 12.55 -5.59
CA GLY A 80 4.76 11.97 -6.03
C GLY A 80 5.39 12.67 -7.25
N ALA A 81 6.26 11.95 -7.95
CA ALA A 81 7.14 12.45 -9.01
C ALA A 81 6.77 11.94 -10.41
N GLY A 82 5.95 10.88 -10.50
CA GLY A 82 5.63 10.16 -11.73
C GLY A 82 4.19 10.32 -12.19
N GLU A 83 3.78 9.40 -13.07
CA GLU A 83 2.40 9.26 -13.54
C GLU A 83 1.53 8.56 -12.49
N SER A 84 2.09 7.54 -11.84
CA SER A 84 1.59 6.87 -10.65
C SER A 84 2.77 6.48 -9.77
N ASP A 85 2.70 6.71 -8.46
CA ASP A 85 3.75 6.33 -7.52
C ASP A 85 3.23 5.36 -6.44
N VAL A 86 4.12 4.57 -5.83
CA VAL A 86 3.78 3.78 -4.65
C VAL A 86 3.39 4.73 -3.52
N TRP A 87 2.22 4.50 -2.91
CA TRP A 87 1.79 5.28 -1.75
C TRP A 87 1.76 4.43 -0.49
N LEU A 88 2.46 4.88 0.55
CA LEU A 88 2.49 4.25 1.87
C LEU A 88 1.87 5.18 2.90
N ILE A 89 0.80 4.73 3.56
CA ILE A 89 0.04 5.52 4.52
C ILE A 89 0.07 4.82 5.87
N LYS A 90 0.51 5.53 6.91
CA LYS A 90 0.40 5.08 8.30
C LYS A 90 -0.73 5.81 9.01
N ILE A 91 -1.63 5.04 9.61
CA ILE A 91 -2.77 5.53 10.38
C ILE A 91 -2.75 4.97 11.80
N ASP A 92 -3.38 5.68 12.73
CA ASP A 92 -3.67 5.18 14.08
C ASP A 92 -4.85 4.18 14.11
N GLU A 93 -5.16 3.62 15.27
CA GLU A 93 -6.25 2.64 15.44
C GLU A 93 -7.66 3.17 15.10
N ASN A 94 -7.81 4.50 15.07
CA ASN A 94 -9.04 5.25 14.82
C ASN A 94 -9.11 5.77 13.37
N GLY A 95 -8.13 5.43 12.53
CA GLY A 95 -8.07 5.88 11.15
C GLY A 95 -7.61 7.33 11.00
N ASN A 96 -6.94 7.92 11.99
CA ASN A 96 -6.29 9.22 11.78
C ASN A 96 -4.91 9.02 11.14
N GLU A 97 -4.64 9.78 10.08
CA GLU A 97 -3.32 9.76 9.44
C GLU A 97 -2.24 10.25 10.41
N GLN A 98 -1.16 9.47 10.52
CA GLN A 98 0.05 9.84 11.25
C GLN A 98 1.10 10.40 10.28
N TRP A 99 1.30 9.71 9.16
CA TRP A 99 2.14 10.17 8.05
C TRP A 99 1.80 9.39 6.77
N ASN A 100 2.18 9.95 5.63
CA ASN A 100 2.18 9.24 4.35
C ASN A 100 3.46 9.58 3.56
N LYS A 101 3.88 8.67 2.69
CA LYS A 101 5.10 8.75 1.87
C LYS A 101 4.85 8.18 0.49
N THR A 102 5.45 8.77 -0.53
CA THR A 102 5.47 8.22 -1.88
C THR A 102 6.85 7.73 -2.26
N TYR A 103 6.88 6.64 -3.05
CA TYR A 103 8.10 6.08 -3.61
C TYR A 103 7.87 5.79 -5.09
N GLY A 104 8.77 6.27 -5.93
CA GLY A 104 8.71 6.05 -7.37
C GLY A 104 9.56 7.07 -8.11
N GLY A 105 9.41 7.12 -9.42
CA GLY A 105 10.26 7.91 -10.31
C GLY A 105 9.47 8.80 -11.26
N LYS A 106 9.71 8.66 -12.57
CA LYS A 106 9.07 9.51 -13.60
C LYS A 106 7.92 8.82 -14.32
N SER A 107 7.78 7.52 -14.10
CA SER A 107 6.84 6.62 -14.78
C SER A 107 5.97 5.94 -13.72
N ASP A 108 5.22 4.92 -14.12
CA ASP A 108 4.32 4.21 -13.21
C ASP A 108 5.06 3.31 -12.23
N ASP A 109 4.68 3.42 -10.96
CA ASP A 109 5.15 2.61 -9.84
C ASP A 109 3.95 2.24 -8.95
N GLU A 110 3.89 1.00 -8.47
CA GLU A 110 2.74 0.48 -7.72
C GLU A 110 3.16 -0.41 -6.57
N GLY A 111 2.61 -0.20 -5.37
CA GLY A 111 2.86 -1.04 -4.21
C GLY A 111 1.73 -2.04 -4.01
N ARG A 112 1.99 -3.33 -4.23
CA ARG A 112 0.96 -4.39 -4.16
C ARG A 112 0.90 -5.11 -2.82
N SER A 113 1.99 -5.11 -2.05
CA SER A 113 2.07 -5.85 -0.79
C SER A 113 2.97 -5.16 0.22
N VAL A 114 2.56 -5.11 1.48
CA VAL A 114 3.34 -4.56 2.59
C VAL A 114 3.43 -5.54 3.74
N VAL A 115 4.60 -5.62 4.37
CA VAL A 115 4.81 -6.35 5.63
C VAL A 115 5.57 -5.51 6.64
N LYS A 116 5.25 -5.68 7.92
CA LYS A 116 6.12 -5.25 9.01
C LYS A 116 7.40 -6.05 9.01
N THR A 117 8.50 -5.42 9.36
CA THR A 117 9.79 -6.09 9.52
C THR A 117 10.18 -6.27 10.99
N TYR A 118 10.98 -7.30 11.29
CA TYR A 118 11.41 -7.60 12.67
C TYR A 118 12.22 -6.49 13.34
N ASP A 119 12.86 -5.62 12.56
CA ASP A 119 13.58 -4.44 13.05
C ASP A 119 12.67 -3.25 13.37
N GLY A 120 11.36 -3.36 13.12
CA GLY A 120 10.36 -2.33 13.43
C GLY A 120 9.95 -1.45 12.25
N GLY A 121 10.61 -1.58 11.10
CA GLY A 121 10.23 -0.90 9.86
C GLY A 121 9.18 -1.65 9.02
N TYR A 122 9.19 -1.38 7.72
CA TYR A 122 8.26 -1.97 6.76
C TYR A 122 8.97 -2.32 5.45
N ALA A 123 8.54 -3.40 4.79
CA ALA A 123 8.97 -3.74 3.44
C ALA A 123 7.76 -3.78 2.50
N LEU A 124 7.91 -3.17 1.34
CA LEU A 124 6.90 -3.06 0.30
C LEU A 124 7.38 -3.81 -0.95
N ALA A 125 6.46 -4.50 -1.61
CA ALA A 125 6.72 -5.10 -2.90
C ALA A 125 5.64 -4.74 -3.92
N GLY A 126 6.05 -4.57 -5.17
CA GLY A 126 5.17 -4.29 -6.28
C GLY A 126 5.94 -4.13 -7.59
N GLY A 127 5.51 -3.20 -8.42
CA GLY A 127 6.06 -2.96 -9.76
C GLY A 127 6.69 -1.58 -9.90
N THR A 128 7.69 -1.47 -10.77
CA THR A 128 8.27 -0.19 -11.18
C THR A 128 8.55 -0.18 -12.67
N SER A 129 8.03 0.82 -13.39
CA SER A 129 8.47 1.18 -14.74
C SER A 129 9.47 2.35 -14.71
N SER A 130 9.70 2.93 -13.54
CA SER A 130 10.66 4.03 -13.34
C SER A 130 12.11 3.55 -13.20
N TYR A 131 12.30 2.33 -12.69
CA TYR A 131 13.60 1.77 -12.38
C TYR A 131 13.78 0.41 -13.06
N GLY A 132 15.01 0.07 -13.45
CA GLY A 132 15.30 -1.23 -14.04
C GLY A 132 15.47 -1.22 -15.56
N ASN A 133 15.15 -2.33 -16.23
CA ASN A 133 15.67 -2.65 -17.56
C ASN A 133 14.62 -2.87 -18.67
N GLY A 134 13.52 -2.14 -18.70
CA GLY A 134 12.60 -2.19 -19.84
C GLY A 134 11.17 -1.96 -19.43
N GLY A 135 10.39 -3.03 -19.36
CA GLY A 135 9.03 -3.02 -18.84
C GLY A 135 8.98 -2.83 -17.32
N GLU A 136 7.81 -3.08 -16.73
CA GLU A 136 7.63 -3.09 -15.27
C GLU A 136 8.52 -4.17 -14.64
N ASP A 137 9.41 -3.82 -13.72
CA ASP A 137 10.24 -4.77 -12.97
C ASP A 137 9.67 -4.99 -11.55
N PHE A 138 9.98 -6.12 -10.90
CA PHE A 138 9.68 -6.26 -9.47
C PHE A 138 10.44 -5.20 -8.69
N TRP A 139 9.76 -4.49 -7.81
CA TRP A 139 10.39 -3.54 -6.92
C TRP A 139 10.18 -3.93 -5.46
N LEU A 140 11.27 -3.97 -4.70
CA LEU A 140 11.28 -4.16 -3.26
C LEU A 140 11.85 -2.90 -2.60
N VAL A 141 11.08 -2.28 -1.71
CA VAL A 141 11.49 -1.11 -0.94
C VAL A 141 11.46 -1.45 0.55
N LYS A 142 12.54 -1.16 1.27
CA LYS A 142 12.61 -1.27 2.73
C LYS A 142 12.70 0.13 3.32
N VAL A 143 11.85 0.37 4.31
CA VAL A 143 11.76 1.64 5.02
C VAL A 143 11.84 1.45 6.53
N ASP A 144 12.23 2.50 7.22
CA ASP A 144 12.22 2.55 8.69
C ASP A 144 10.79 2.76 9.26
N GLU A 145 10.67 2.90 10.57
CA GLU A 145 9.37 3.10 11.25
C GLU A 145 8.68 4.43 10.89
N ASN A 146 9.42 5.40 10.34
CA ASN A 146 8.94 6.72 9.93
C ASN A 146 8.68 6.81 8.42
N GLY A 147 8.88 5.71 7.69
CA GLY A 147 8.77 5.68 6.23
C GLY A 147 9.93 6.38 5.53
N GLU A 148 11.11 6.45 6.15
CA GLU A 148 12.33 6.84 5.44
C GLU A 148 12.95 5.62 4.76
N GLU A 149 13.30 5.76 3.48
CA GLU A 149 13.91 4.66 2.71
C GLU A 149 15.28 4.28 3.28
N GLU A 150 15.45 2.99 3.57
CA GLU A 150 16.73 2.42 3.98
C GLU A 150 17.48 1.86 2.77
N TRP A 151 16.76 1.14 1.90
CA TRP A 151 17.25 0.63 0.62
C TRP A 151 16.09 0.17 -0.26
N ASN A 152 16.34 0.06 -1.56
CA ASN A 152 15.43 -0.61 -2.49
C ASN A 152 16.21 -1.51 -3.46
N SER A 153 15.52 -2.42 -4.14
CA SER A 153 16.10 -3.33 -5.13
C SER A 153 15.08 -3.66 -6.21
N THR A 154 15.54 -3.70 -7.46
CA THR A 154 14.73 -4.12 -8.61
C THR A 154 15.13 -5.51 -9.10
N PHE A 155 14.15 -6.28 -9.55
CA PHE A 155 14.37 -7.62 -10.11
C PHE A 155 13.50 -7.79 -11.35
N GLY A 156 14.13 -7.82 -12.52
CA GLY A 156 13.40 -8.00 -13.77
C GLY A 156 14.32 -8.14 -14.99
N SER A 157 13.70 -8.14 -16.16
CA SER A 157 14.30 -8.35 -17.47
C SER A 157 13.97 -7.19 -18.42
N GLU A 158 13.97 -7.43 -19.73
CA GLU A 158 13.45 -6.44 -20.69
C GLU A 158 11.92 -6.51 -20.83
N ASN A 159 11.28 -7.54 -20.27
CA ASN A 159 9.83 -7.74 -20.29
C ASN A 159 9.20 -7.19 -19.00
N GLU A 160 7.88 -7.32 -18.89
CA GLU A 160 7.14 -6.98 -17.67
C GLU A 160 7.17 -8.15 -16.68
N GLU A 161 7.44 -7.85 -15.42
CA GLU A 161 7.41 -8.73 -14.27
C GLU A 161 6.57 -8.08 -13.15
N TYR A 162 5.53 -8.80 -12.73
CA TYR A 162 4.55 -8.32 -11.76
C TYR A 162 4.72 -8.98 -10.39
N CYS A 163 5.29 -8.26 -9.41
CA CYS A 163 5.34 -8.75 -8.02
C CYS A 163 4.00 -8.53 -7.33
N ASN A 164 3.45 -9.57 -6.68
CA ASN A 164 2.13 -9.53 -6.05
C ASN A 164 2.19 -9.69 -4.53
N GLN A 165 3.20 -10.38 -4.00
CA GLN A 165 3.26 -10.70 -2.57
C GLN A 165 4.68 -10.71 -2.04
N ILE A 166 4.84 -10.20 -0.81
CA ILE A 166 6.06 -10.28 -0.02
C ILE A 166 5.81 -10.97 1.32
N ILE A 167 6.79 -11.75 1.79
CA ILE A 167 6.85 -12.29 3.15
C ILE A 167 8.28 -12.14 3.67
N GLN A 168 8.45 -11.61 4.88
CA GLN A 168 9.75 -11.63 5.55
C GLN A 168 10.07 -13.04 6.08
N THR A 169 11.29 -13.53 5.81
CA THR A 169 11.75 -14.83 6.28
C THR A 169 12.44 -14.75 7.65
N SER A 170 12.51 -15.87 8.37
CA SER A 170 13.06 -15.95 9.74
C SER A 170 14.55 -15.59 9.84
N ASP A 171 15.27 -15.56 8.73
CA ASP A 171 16.67 -15.16 8.62
C ASP A 171 16.84 -13.67 8.21
N ASN A 172 15.76 -12.87 8.30
CA ASN A 172 15.66 -11.47 7.89
C ASN A 172 15.72 -11.21 6.37
N GLY A 173 15.66 -12.26 5.55
CA GLY A 173 15.44 -12.12 4.11
C GLY A 173 13.98 -11.85 3.74
N PHE A 174 13.72 -11.83 2.43
CA PHE A 174 12.37 -11.67 1.88
C PHE A 174 12.12 -12.69 0.78
N LEU A 175 10.91 -13.26 0.77
CA LEU A 175 10.38 -14.01 -0.37
C LEU A 175 9.43 -13.10 -1.15
N LEU A 176 9.62 -13.06 -2.46
CA LEU A 176 8.79 -12.34 -3.41
C LEU A 176 8.11 -13.36 -4.33
N ALA A 177 6.83 -13.16 -4.62
CA ALA A 177 6.08 -13.99 -5.56
C ALA A 177 5.35 -13.11 -6.58
N GLY A 178 5.42 -13.51 -7.85
CA GLY A 178 4.90 -12.76 -9.00
C GLY A 178 5.00 -13.57 -10.30
N HIS A 179 4.66 -12.95 -11.43
CA HIS A 179 4.68 -13.58 -12.76
C HIS A 179 5.29 -12.67 -13.83
#